data_AF-A0A0B1TBL0-F1
#
_entry.id   AF-A0A0B1TBL0-F1
#
_cell.length_a   1.000
_cell.length_b   1.000
_cell.length_c   1.000
_cell.angle_alpha   90.00
_cell.angle_beta   90.00
_cell.angle_gamma   90.00
#
_symmetry.space_group_name_H-M   'P 1'
#
loop_
_entity.id
_entity.type
_entity.pdbx_description
1 polymer ?
#
loop_
_entity_poly.entity_id
_entity_poly.type
_entity_poly.pdbx_seq_one_letter_code
_entity_poly.pdbx_strand_id
1 'polypeptide(L)'
;LLHFREYTFDLLRLCGQVSQRDALKAGAEVVKQVESPLLSGLLYPLLQALDEQYLKVDGQFGGVDQRKIFILAEEQLPKIKLGKRWHLMNPMVPGLTGSKMSSSEIDSKIDLLDSAELVERKIRGAVCPRKEEDNGVLAFYNSVLFPIVHPGSLTVASREYFTYEEVKESFLSGSLSEEDLKKSLADFLNELLAKVQEHCKSDIVREALEKGYQEVVDSKVESQLRPLADVTAKNAELVKNIVGQDQIILGDDYSLRSCLYEGRRIRVTFTIHPKGRFHLGFVMGLLKMKTIINSGVDIDGVVLISDMEAFLDNEKVTWTARDDRSEYYFQLCTAFIDRLGIGDKFICSDYVLEMYKMASIVTRDETSLCEGTTLAGNLVPLFYALNHQLLKSDVALIGADYVPVANLATKLWTSQGYLPPTQLAFATLPGCDGNKMGCSSPDFLLDPFDTPKQIKTKLGRSFCEPKNLKGNVSMMIAKQLIFPLLSGAKLNISRNADNGGDVSVKTYEELEFEFLQGSKPEFPLHPGDLKNAIVSFVNE
;
A
#
# COMPACT_ATOMS: atom_id res chain seq x y z
N LEU A 1 13.27 14.14 10.93
CA LEU A 1 12.49 14.26 9.68
C LEU A 1 13.22 13.64 8.49
N LEU A 2 14.44 14.08 8.13
CA LEU A 2 15.22 13.48 7.02
C LEU A 2 15.48 11.97 7.14
N HIS A 3 15.88 11.48 8.32
CA HIS A 3 16.16 10.04 8.52
C HIS A 3 14.94 9.12 8.35
N PHE A 4 13.71 9.63 8.60
CA PHE A 4 12.49 8.84 8.43
C PHE A 4 12.11 8.65 6.96
N ARG A 5 12.42 9.64 6.11
CA ARG A 5 12.15 9.57 4.67
C ARG A 5 13.09 8.58 3.98
N GLU A 6 14.39 8.64 4.29
CA GLU A 6 15.39 7.71 3.77
C GLU A 6 15.07 6.26 4.19
N TYR A 7 14.77 6.05 5.47
CA TYR A 7 14.35 4.74 5.99
C TYR A 7 13.17 4.16 5.23
N THR A 8 12.13 4.97 5.02
CA THR A 8 10.94 4.56 4.27
C THR A 8 11.28 4.27 2.81
N PHE A 9 12.14 5.07 2.18
CA PHE A 9 12.54 4.88 0.80
C PHE A 9 13.30 3.56 0.62
N ASP A 10 14.24 3.24 1.51
CA ASP A 10 14.94 1.97 1.47
C ASP A 10 14.01 0.79 1.78
N LEU A 11 13.00 0.97 2.65
CA LEU A 11 11.96 -0.02 2.85
C LEU A 11 11.17 -0.29 1.57
N LEU A 12 10.72 0.75 0.87
CA LEU A 12 10.00 0.59 -0.40
C LEU A 12 10.89 -0.09 -1.44
N ARG A 13 12.19 0.24 -1.48
CA ARG A 13 13.17 -0.44 -2.34
C ARG A 13 13.31 -1.92 -1.99
N LEU A 14 13.38 -2.28 -0.71
CA LEU A 14 13.35 -3.68 -0.27
C LEU A 14 12.04 -4.36 -0.65
N CYS A 15 10.89 -3.72 -0.47
CA CYS A 15 9.59 -4.28 -0.88
C CYS A 15 9.52 -4.52 -2.39
N GLY A 16 10.21 -3.70 -3.19
CA GLY A 16 10.37 -3.90 -4.63
C GLY A 16 11.20 -5.13 -5.00
N GLN A 17 12.11 -5.58 -4.13
CA GLN A 17 13.03 -6.70 -4.41
C GLN A 17 12.65 -8.00 -3.71
N VAL A 18 12.07 -7.92 -2.50
CA VAL A 18 11.78 -9.08 -1.67
C VAL A 18 10.42 -9.65 -2.03
N SER A 19 10.39 -10.96 -2.30
CA SER A 19 9.16 -11.67 -2.58
C SER A 19 8.29 -11.82 -1.33
N GLN A 20 6.97 -11.91 -1.50
CA GLN A 20 6.03 -12.20 -0.42
C GLN A 20 6.40 -13.50 0.32
N ARG A 21 6.90 -14.50 -0.43
CA ARG A 21 7.36 -15.78 0.12
C ARG A 21 8.61 -15.62 0.98
N ASP A 22 9.59 -14.84 0.53
CA ASP A 22 10.85 -14.66 1.26
C ASP A 22 10.63 -13.83 2.53
N ALA A 23 9.78 -12.81 2.46
CA ALA A 23 9.36 -12.04 3.63
C ALA A 23 8.63 -12.92 4.67
N LEU A 24 7.69 -13.74 4.22
CA LEU A 24 6.98 -14.69 5.09
C LEU A 24 7.94 -15.70 5.73
N LYS A 25 8.86 -16.25 4.93
CA LYS A 25 9.90 -17.17 5.41
C LYS A 25 10.80 -16.49 6.45
N ALA A 26 11.22 -15.25 6.20
CA ALA A 26 12.08 -14.49 7.11
C ALA A 26 11.41 -14.24 8.46
N GLY A 27 10.12 -13.90 8.47
CA GLY A 27 9.34 -13.66 9.68
C GLY A 27 8.81 -14.91 10.39
N ALA A 28 9.05 -16.12 9.86
CA ALA A 28 8.34 -17.34 10.27
C ALA A 28 8.42 -17.68 11.76
N GLU A 29 9.51 -17.30 12.44
CA GLU A 29 9.79 -17.64 13.84
C GLU A 29 9.52 -16.48 14.81
N VAL A 30 9.26 -15.28 14.28
CA VAL A 30 9.09 -14.05 15.07
C VAL A 30 7.66 -13.48 14.93
N VAL A 31 7.02 -13.72 13.80
CA VAL A 31 5.66 -13.25 13.49
C VAL A 31 4.70 -14.44 13.51
N LYS A 32 3.48 -14.22 14.03
CA LYS A 32 2.42 -15.24 14.04
C LYS A 32 2.11 -15.71 12.62
N GLN A 33 2.23 -17.02 12.40
CA GLN A 33 1.95 -17.64 11.10
C GLN A 33 0.45 -17.95 10.96
N VAL A 34 -0.17 -17.39 9.92
CA VAL A 34 -1.56 -17.62 9.53
C VAL A 34 -1.63 -17.74 8.00
N GLU A 35 -2.68 -18.35 7.47
CA GLU A 35 -2.85 -18.58 6.01
C GLU A 35 -2.79 -17.28 5.20
N SER A 36 -3.46 -16.25 5.70
CA SER A 36 -3.46 -14.89 5.15
C SER A 36 -2.88 -13.89 6.16
N PRO A 37 -1.54 -13.71 6.21
CA PRO A 37 -0.90 -12.84 7.16
C PRO A 37 -1.21 -11.36 6.88
N LEU A 38 -1.28 -10.56 7.94
CA LEU A 38 -1.36 -9.10 7.83
C LEU A 38 -0.12 -8.57 7.11
N LEU A 39 -0.30 -7.53 6.29
CA LEU A 39 0.81 -6.95 5.52
C LEU A 39 1.94 -6.46 6.45
N SER A 40 1.59 -5.90 7.61
CA SER A 40 2.53 -5.54 8.68
C SER A 40 3.46 -6.69 9.10
N GLY A 41 2.96 -7.92 9.13
CA GLY A 41 3.76 -9.11 9.43
C GLY A 41 4.79 -9.45 8.37
N LEU A 42 4.54 -9.10 7.10
CA LEU A 42 5.51 -9.26 6.01
C LEU A 42 6.49 -8.09 5.94
N LEU A 43 6.09 -6.90 6.37
CA LEU A 43 6.98 -5.73 6.45
C LEU A 43 7.98 -5.86 7.61
N TYR A 44 7.58 -6.49 8.72
CA TYR A 44 8.41 -6.58 9.93
C TYR A 44 9.84 -7.08 9.70
N PRO A 45 10.10 -8.20 8.97
CA PRO A 45 11.47 -8.65 8.71
C PRO A 45 12.31 -7.66 7.91
N LEU A 46 11.69 -6.91 6.99
CA LEU A 46 12.38 -5.89 6.18
C LEU A 46 12.74 -4.67 7.03
N LEU A 47 11.86 -4.29 7.96
CA LEU A 47 12.10 -3.22 8.92
C LEU A 47 13.31 -3.56 9.81
N GLN A 48 13.28 -4.74 10.44
CA GLN A 48 14.38 -5.19 11.29
C GLN A 48 15.71 -5.28 10.52
N ALA A 49 15.69 -5.70 9.25
CA ALA A 49 16.89 -5.69 8.41
C ALA A 49 17.40 -4.26 8.17
N LEU A 50 16.52 -3.28 7.96
CA LEU A 50 16.93 -1.88 7.77
C LEU A 50 17.41 -1.19 9.04
N ASP A 51 16.91 -1.61 10.20
CA ASP A 51 17.38 -1.10 11.49
C ASP A 51 18.91 -1.21 11.62
N GLU A 52 19.53 -2.25 11.06
CA GLU A 52 20.99 -2.39 10.99
C GLU A 52 21.70 -1.18 10.36
N GLN A 53 21.15 -0.67 9.26
CA GLN A 53 21.71 0.47 8.55
C GLN A 53 21.44 1.77 9.30
N TYR A 54 20.21 1.96 9.78
CA TYR A 54 19.77 3.25 10.30
C TYR A 54 20.11 3.48 11.78
N LEU A 55 20.29 2.42 12.55
CA LEU A 55 20.93 2.47 13.87
C LEU A 55 22.46 2.58 13.77
N LYS A 56 23.02 2.43 12.56
CA LYS A 56 24.46 2.51 12.27
C LYS A 56 25.28 1.54 13.12
N VAL A 57 24.74 0.34 13.35
CA VAL A 57 25.44 -0.71 14.09
C VAL A 57 26.44 -1.40 13.16
N ASP A 58 27.50 -1.99 13.72
CA ASP A 58 28.44 -2.84 12.96
C ASP A 58 27.96 -4.31 12.90
N GLY A 59 27.11 -4.70 13.84
CA GLY A 59 26.52 -6.02 13.94
C GLY A 59 25.27 -6.06 14.80
N GLN A 60 24.49 -7.13 14.65
CA GLN A 60 23.27 -7.36 15.40
C GLN A 60 23.42 -8.62 16.26
N PHE A 61 23.02 -8.48 17.52
CA PHE A 61 22.91 -9.57 18.48
C PHE A 61 21.44 -9.94 18.68
N GLY A 62 21.10 -11.23 18.63
CA GLY A 62 19.74 -11.69 18.85
C GLY A 62 19.62 -13.20 18.99
N GLY A 63 18.41 -13.68 19.30
CA GLY A 63 18.16 -15.11 19.45
C GLY A 63 18.33 -15.88 18.14
N VAL A 64 18.56 -17.19 18.25
CA VAL A 64 18.59 -18.10 17.07
C VAL A 64 17.28 -18.10 16.27
N ASP A 65 16.17 -17.69 16.87
CA ASP A 65 14.86 -17.54 16.22
C ASP A 65 14.80 -16.35 15.24
N GLN A 66 15.75 -15.42 15.32
CA GLN A 66 15.88 -14.30 14.38
C GLN A 66 16.77 -14.63 13.17
N ARG A 67 17.35 -15.84 13.12
CA ARG A 67 18.29 -16.27 12.07
C ARG A 67 17.80 -15.97 10.65
N LYS A 68 16.52 -16.23 10.37
CA LYS A 68 15.96 -16.04 9.02
C LYS A 68 15.89 -14.57 8.63
N ILE A 69 15.71 -13.65 9.59
CA ILE A 69 15.76 -12.21 9.36
C ILE A 69 17.20 -11.76 9.11
N PHE A 70 18.18 -12.30 9.85
CA PHE A 70 19.59 -12.02 9.62
C PHE A 70 20.06 -12.46 8.23
N ILE A 71 19.63 -13.65 7.78
CA ILE A 71 19.89 -14.13 6.41
C ILE A 71 19.23 -13.20 5.38
N LEU A 72 17.99 -12.76 5.62
CA LEU A 72 17.32 -11.79 4.74
C LEU A 72 18.13 -10.48 4.65
N ALA A 73 18.59 -9.93 5.77
CA ALA A 73 19.41 -8.73 5.80
C ALA A 73 20.71 -8.92 5.00
N GLU A 74 21.41 -10.03 5.22
CA GLU A 74 22.67 -10.32 4.54
C GLU A 74 22.51 -10.47 3.02
N GLU A 75 21.41 -11.06 2.57
CA GLU A 75 21.12 -11.27 1.15
C GLU A 75 20.60 -10.01 0.44
N GLN A 76 19.76 -9.20 1.11
CA GLN A 76 18.98 -8.15 0.45
C GLN A 76 19.58 -6.75 0.61
N LEU A 77 20.19 -6.42 1.76
CA LEU A 77 20.80 -5.09 1.98
C LEU A 77 21.87 -4.74 0.93
N PRO A 78 22.78 -5.66 0.53
CA PRO A 78 23.77 -5.37 -0.52
C PRO A 78 23.14 -5.03 -1.88
N LYS A 79 21.97 -5.60 -2.20
CA LYS A 79 21.28 -5.37 -3.48
C LYS A 79 20.71 -3.96 -3.60
N ILE A 80 20.45 -3.29 -2.47
CA ILE A 80 20.08 -1.87 -2.44
C ILE A 80 21.28 -0.94 -2.14
N LYS A 81 22.52 -1.48 -2.21
CA LYS A 81 23.80 -0.80 -1.97
C LYS A 81 24.02 -0.40 -0.50
N LEU A 82 23.42 -1.12 0.43
CA LEU A 82 23.71 -0.99 1.86
C LEU A 82 24.76 -2.04 2.27
N GLY A 83 25.58 -1.72 3.27
CA GLY A 83 26.65 -2.61 3.73
C GLY A 83 26.11 -3.81 4.51
N LYS A 84 26.84 -4.93 4.49
CA LYS A 84 26.57 -6.09 5.37
C LYS A 84 26.91 -5.80 6.83
N ARG A 85 26.32 -6.56 7.75
CA ARG A 85 26.63 -6.57 9.18
C ARG A 85 26.95 -7.99 9.64
N TRP A 86 27.69 -8.11 10.74
CA TRP A 86 27.89 -9.41 11.38
C TRP A 86 26.72 -9.71 12.32
N HIS A 87 26.33 -10.98 12.39
CA HIS A 87 25.25 -11.44 13.26
C HIS A 87 25.78 -12.40 14.30
N LEU A 88 25.49 -12.14 15.57
CA LEU A 88 25.81 -13.04 16.68
C LEU A 88 24.51 -13.56 17.29
N MET A 89 24.33 -14.88 17.26
CA MET A 89 23.11 -15.53 17.74
C MET A 89 23.32 -16.22 19.08
N ASN A 90 22.47 -15.93 20.07
CA ASN A 90 22.45 -16.66 21.34
C ASN A 90 21.41 -17.80 21.31
N PRO A 91 21.66 -18.93 22.01
CA PRO A 91 20.68 -20.00 22.12
C PRO A 91 19.42 -19.53 22.86
N MET A 92 18.29 -20.17 22.55
CA MET A 92 17.05 -19.91 23.28
C MET A 92 17.11 -20.54 24.66
N VAL A 93 16.84 -19.74 25.69
CA VAL A 93 16.64 -20.27 27.04
C VAL A 93 15.27 -20.95 27.07
N PRO A 94 15.18 -22.26 27.40
CA PRO A 94 13.90 -22.93 27.54
C PRO A 94 13.14 -22.35 28.74
N GLY A 95 11.82 -22.31 28.62
CA GLY A 95 10.91 -21.97 29.70
C GLY A 95 10.84 -23.04 30.78
N LEU A 96 10.17 -22.71 31.87
CA LEU A 96 10.09 -23.56 33.06
C LEU A 96 9.34 -24.88 32.81
N THR A 97 8.52 -24.94 31.76
CA THR A 97 7.79 -26.13 31.33
C THR A 97 8.55 -26.99 30.31
N GLY A 98 9.80 -26.63 29.96
CA GLY A 98 10.66 -27.36 29.02
C GLY A 98 10.52 -26.93 27.56
N SER A 99 9.50 -26.14 27.21
CA SER A 99 9.30 -25.53 25.88
C SER A 99 9.73 -24.05 25.87
N LYS A 100 9.62 -23.33 24.74
CA LYS A 100 9.92 -21.88 24.68
C LYS A 100 9.00 -21.11 25.64
N MET A 101 9.54 -20.14 26.37
CA MET A 101 8.74 -19.21 27.19
C MET A 101 7.64 -18.56 26.33
N SER A 102 6.39 -18.62 26.79
CA SER A 102 5.24 -18.11 26.05
C SER A 102 4.47 -17.05 26.82
N SER A 103 4.05 -15.99 26.13
CA SER A 103 3.13 -15.00 26.68
C SER A 103 1.73 -15.57 26.94
N SER A 104 1.37 -16.69 26.31
CA SER A 104 0.07 -17.37 26.50
C SER A 104 0.07 -18.33 27.69
N GLU A 105 1.23 -18.67 28.26
CA GLU A 105 1.38 -19.60 29.38
C GLU A 105 2.09 -18.89 30.53
N ILE A 106 1.31 -18.34 31.46
CA ILE A 106 1.81 -17.51 32.58
C ILE A 106 2.90 -18.24 33.39
N ASP A 107 2.72 -19.54 33.63
CA ASP A 107 3.65 -20.35 34.41
C ASP A 107 4.87 -20.86 33.59
N SER A 108 4.91 -20.62 32.27
CA SER A 108 6.07 -20.98 31.43
C SER A 108 7.26 -20.02 31.59
N LYS A 109 7.02 -18.82 32.13
CA LYS A 109 7.97 -17.70 32.25
C LYS A 109 7.99 -17.11 33.65
N ILE A 110 9.09 -16.42 33.97
CA ILE A 110 9.23 -15.61 35.18
C ILE A 110 9.23 -14.14 34.74
N ASP A 111 8.23 -13.38 35.19
CA ASP A 111 8.16 -11.95 34.90
C ASP A 111 9.01 -11.18 35.90
N LEU A 112 9.63 -10.07 35.48
CA LEU A 112 10.57 -9.31 36.31
C LEU A 112 9.93 -8.72 37.59
N LEU A 113 8.60 -8.58 37.59
CA LEU A 113 7.81 -8.03 38.69
C LEU A 113 7.01 -9.11 39.44
N ASP A 114 7.25 -10.40 39.18
CA ASP A 114 6.63 -11.49 39.94
C ASP A 114 7.03 -11.41 41.42
N SER A 115 6.08 -11.63 42.33
CA SER A 115 6.39 -11.68 43.77
C SER A 115 7.25 -12.90 44.11
N ALA A 116 7.95 -12.85 45.25
CA ALA A 116 8.83 -13.94 45.66
C ALA A 116 8.10 -15.29 45.76
N GLU A 117 6.84 -15.26 46.23
CA GLU A 117 5.98 -16.44 46.33
C GLU A 117 5.59 -16.99 44.95
N LEU A 118 5.37 -16.11 43.97
CA LEU A 118 5.00 -16.48 42.62
C LEU A 118 6.19 -17.12 41.89
N VAL A 119 7.39 -16.55 42.05
CA VAL A 119 8.65 -17.13 41.54
C VAL A 119 8.87 -18.51 42.14
N GLU A 120 8.76 -18.65 43.47
CA GLU A 120 8.94 -19.95 44.15
C GLU A 120 7.94 -20.99 43.64
N ARG A 121 6.66 -20.61 43.52
CA ARG A 121 5.62 -21.49 42.98
C ARG A 121 5.92 -21.95 41.56
N LYS A 122 6.33 -21.04 40.66
CA LYS A 122 6.65 -21.33 39.27
C LYS A 122 7.87 -22.26 39.16
N ILE A 123 8.94 -21.99 39.91
CA ILE A 123 10.14 -22.84 39.95
C ILE A 123 9.82 -24.22 40.53
N ARG A 124 9.00 -24.29 41.59
CA ARG A 124 8.57 -25.57 42.17
C ARG A 124 7.82 -26.43 41.16
N GLY A 125 6.97 -25.80 40.35
CA GLY A 125 6.22 -26.43 39.25
C GLY A 125 7.02 -26.72 37.99
N ALA A 126 8.28 -26.28 37.89
CA ALA A 126 9.09 -26.42 36.67
C ALA A 126 9.45 -27.89 36.37
N VAL A 127 9.59 -28.21 35.08
CA VAL A 127 9.99 -29.53 34.58
C VAL A 127 11.49 -29.72 34.84
N CYS A 128 11.83 -30.72 35.66
CA CYS A 128 13.21 -30.99 36.10
C CYS A 128 13.56 -32.49 36.03
N PRO A 129 13.48 -33.14 34.85
CA PRO A 129 13.83 -34.54 34.70
C PRO A 129 15.31 -34.76 34.99
N ARG A 130 15.70 -35.96 35.43
CA ARG A 130 17.10 -36.32 35.71
C ARG A 130 17.91 -36.60 34.44
N LYS A 131 17.84 -35.68 33.48
CA LYS A 131 18.59 -35.59 32.23
C LYS A 131 18.77 -34.09 31.89
N GLU A 132 19.72 -33.77 31.01
CA GLU A 132 19.98 -32.40 30.58
C GLU A 132 18.92 -31.90 29.58
N GLU A 133 18.52 -32.75 28.63
CA GLU A 133 17.48 -32.43 27.67
C GLU A 133 16.12 -32.22 28.34
N ASP A 134 15.38 -31.20 27.90
CA ASP A 134 14.06 -30.80 28.42
C ASP A 134 14.05 -30.42 29.92
N ASN A 135 15.20 -30.11 30.52
CA ASN A 135 15.29 -29.67 31.90
C ASN A 135 15.40 -28.14 31.99
N GLY A 136 14.25 -27.48 32.20
CA GLY A 136 14.16 -26.03 32.33
C GLY A 136 14.97 -25.49 33.50
N VAL A 137 15.03 -26.22 34.62
CA VAL A 137 15.79 -25.81 35.81
C VAL A 137 17.30 -25.81 35.52
N LEU A 138 17.87 -26.91 35.01
CA LEU A 138 19.29 -26.97 34.65
C LEU A 138 19.67 -25.94 33.57
N ALA A 139 18.76 -25.67 32.63
CA ALA A 139 19.01 -24.67 31.60
C ALA A 139 19.14 -23.24 32.17
N PHE A 140 18.37 -22.91 33.21
CA PHE A 140 18.52 -21.64 33.95
C PHE A 140 19.85 -21.57 34.71
N TYR A 141 20.32 -22.69 35.29
CA TYR A 141 21.64 -22.73 35.90
C TYR A 141 22.73 -22.39 34.89
N ASN A 142 22.70 -23.02 33.71
CA ASN A 142 23.69 -22.80 32.65
C ASN A 142 23.59 -21.40 32.02
N SER A 143 22.37 -20.94 31.71
CA SER A 143 22.15 -19.77 30.86
C SER A 143 22.00 -18.46 31.62
N VAL A 144 21.68 -18.52 32.93
CA VAL A 144 21.38 -17.33 33.75
C VAL A 144 22.26 -17.31 34.99
N LEU A 145 22.18 -18.34 35.83
CA LEU A 145 22.79 -18.32 37.16
C LEU A 145 24.32 -18.28 37.08
N PHE A 146 24.96 -19.28 36.43
CA PHE A 146 26.41 -19.34 36.35
C PHE A 146 27.05 -18.18 35.59
N PRO A 147 26.48 -17.68 34.47
CA PRO A 147 26.98 -16.47 33.82
C PRO A 147 27.00 -15.23 34.73
N ILE A 148 26.09 -15.13 35.71
CA ILE A 148 26.05 -14.02 36.67
C ILE A 148 27.00 -14.24 37.84
N VAL A 149 27.08 -15.48 38.35
CA VAL A 149 27.90 -15.81 39.52
C VAL A 149 29.40 -15.88 39.17
N HIS A 150 29.75 -16.29 37.95
CA HIS A 150 31.14 -16.46 37.53
C HIS A 150 31.94 -15.13 37.65
N PRO A 151 33.16 -15.14 38.24
CA PRO A 151 33.97 -16.31 38.62
C PRO A 151 33.79 -16.82 40.06
N GLY A 152 32.73 -16.38 40.77
CA GLY A 152 32.40 -16.84 42.12
C GLY A 152 31.82 -18.26 42.16
N SER A 153 31.48 -18.72 43.38
CA SER A 153 30.85 -20.02 43.62
C SER A 153 29.37 -19.88 44.02
N LEU A 154 28.61 -20.94 43.77
CA LEU A 154 27.23 -21.11 44.23
C LEU A 154 27.18 -22.19 45.30
N THR A 155 26.53 -21.91 46.43
CA THR A 155 26.26 -22.91 47.46
C THR A 155 24.88 -23.53 47.27
N VAL A 156 24.82 -24.84 46.96
CA VAL A 156 23.56 -25.61 46.89
C VAL A 156 23.66 -26.77 47.89
N ALA A 157 22.68 -26.91 48.78
CA ALA A 157 22.65 -27.95 49.81
C ALA A 157 23.96 -28.06 50.63
N SER A 158 24.55 -26.91 51.00
CA SER A 158 25.83 -26.80 51.74
C SER A 158 27.07 -27.32 50.99
N ARG A 159 27.00 -27.45 49.66
CA ARG A 159 28.14 -27.74 48.79
C ARG A 159 28.40 -26.55 47.87
N GLU A 160 29.66 -26.20 47.67
CA GLU A 160 30.06 -25.16 46.73
C GLU A 160 30.29 -25.74 45.34
N TYR A 161 29.80 -25.03 44.33
CA TYR A 161 29.96 -25.33 42.92
C TYR A 161 30.51 -24.09 42.21
N PHE A 162 31.53 -24.28 41.38
CA PHE A 162 32.18 -23.20 40.63
C PHE A 162 31.76 -23.18 39.16
N THR A 163 31.28 -24.31 38.64
CA THR A 163 30.87 -24.45 37.23
C THR A 163 29.52 -25.14 37.10
N TYR A 164 28.87 -24.90 35.95
CA TYR A 164 27.63 -25.57 35.60
C TYR A 164 27.81 -27.09 35.51
N GLU A 165 28.95 -27.54 34.99
CA GLU A 165 29.28 -28.95 34.83
C GLU A 165 29.26 -29.70 36.17
N GLU A 166 29.82 -29.10 37.23
CA GLU A 166 29.83 -29.70 38.57
C GLU A 166 28.41 -29.88 39.15
N VAL A 167 27.53 -28.87 38.98
CA VAL A 167 26.13 -28.96 39.42
C VAL A 167 25.38 -30.02 38.61
N LYS A 168 25.58 -30.01 37.28
CA LYS A 168 24.96 -30.97 36.37
C LYS A 168 25.32 -32.40 36.76
N GLU A 169 26.60 -32.71 36.91
CA GLU A 169 27.06 -34.05 37.30
C GLU A 169 26.55 -34.47 38.69
N SER A 170 26.55 -33.55 39.65
CA SER A 170 26.01 -33.81 40.99
C SER A 170 24.51 -34.11 40.96
N PHE A 171 23.73 -33.43 40.11
CA PHE A 171 22.30 -33.69 39.96
C PHE A 171 22.02 -35.02 39.23
N LEU A 172 22.73 -35.28 38.13
CA LEU A 172 22.54 -36.50 37.33
C LEU A 172 22.98 -37.78 38.08
N SER A 173 24.04 -37.69 38.89
CA SER A 173 24.59 -38.83 39.67
C SER A 173 23.72 -39.25 40.86
N GLY A 174 22.70 -38.47 41.23
CA GLY A 174 21.93 -38.75 42.45
C GLY A 174 22.26 -37.85 43.63
N SER A 175 23.43 -37.22 43.61
CA SER A 175 24.03 -36.53 44.76
C SER A 175 23.32 -35.25 45.17
N LEU A 176 22.67 -34.56 44.22
CA LEU A 176 21.83 -33.38 44.45
C LEU A 176 20.37 -33.73 44.13
N SER A 177 19.46 -33.33 45.02
CA SER A 177 18.02 -33.56 44.84
C SER A 177 17.39 -32.49 43.95
N GLU A 178 16.23 -32.80 43.35
CA GLU A 178 15.44 -31.84 42.59
C GLU A 178 14.97 -30.67 43.46
N GLU A 179 14.59 -30.95 44.70
CA GLU A 179 14.09 -29.94 45.64
C GLU A 179 15.18 -28.93 46.01
N ASP A 180 16.40 -29.39 46.26
CA ASP A 180 17.55 -28.53 46.54
C ASP A 180 17.90 -27.63 45.34
N LEU A 181 17.89 -28.20 44.14
CA LEU A 181 18.20 -27.49 42.90
C LEU A 181 17.15 -26.38 42.63
N LYS A 182 15.86 -26.71 42.78
CA LYS A 182 14.75 -25.76 42.61
C LYS A 182 14.77 -24.67 43.68
N LYS A 183 14.98 -25.04 44.95
CA LYS A 183 15.03 -24.07 46.06
C LYS A 183 16.15 -23.07 45.86
N SER A 184 17.37 -23.53 45.59
CA SER A 184 18.51 -22.64 45.36
C SER A 184 18.31 -21.72 44.14
N LEU A 185 17.65 -22.21 43.08
CA LEU A 185 17.31 -21.36 41.94
C LEU A 185 16.29 -20.28 42.29
N ALA A 186 15.23 -20.65 43.05
CA ALA A 186 14.22 -19.70 43.50
C ALA A 186 14.81 -18.61 44.40
N ASP A 187 15.65 -19.00 45.37
CA ASP A 187 16.34 -18.07 46.28
C ASP A 187 17.22 -17.08 45.49
N PHE A 188 18.03 -17.58 44.55
CA PHE A 188 18.87 -16.76 43.68
C PHE A 188 18.05 -15.78 42.83
N LEU A 189 17.00 -16.26 42.18
CA LEU A 189 16.16 -15.41 41.32
C LEU A 189 15.41 -14.35 42.13
N ASN A 190 14.93 -14.69 43.33
CA ASN A 190 14.27 -13.73 44.22
C ASN A 190 15.23 -12.62 44.68
N GLU A 191 16.48 -12.95 45.02
CA GLU A 191 17.48 -11.94 45.36
C GLU A 191 17.81 -11.04 44.15
N LEU A 192 17.94 -11.62 42.96
CA LEU A 192 18.20 -10.89 41.73
C LEU A 192 17.04 -9.95 41.37
N LEU A 193 15.81 -10.46 41.39
CA LEU A 193 14.61 -9.69 41.05
C LEU A 193 14.32 -8.60 42.07
N ALA A 194 14.60 -8.81 43.36
CA ALA A 194 14.41 -7.79 44.39
C ALA A 194 15.15 -6.48 44.07
N LYS A 195 16.37 -6.57 43.53
CA LYS A 195 17.19 -5.42 43.12
C LYS A 195 16.53 -4.61 41.99
N VAL A 196 15.88 -5.31 41.05
CA VAL A 196 15.14 -4.68 39.95
C VAL A 196 13.81 -4.09 40.44
N GLN A 197 13.08 -4.86 41.25
CA GLN A 197 11.77 -4.48 41.78
C GLN A 197 11.83 -3.26 42.68
N GLU A 198 12.91 -3.10 43.46
CA GLU A 198 13.13 -1.91 44.27
C GLU A 198 13.15 -0.63 43.41
N HIS A 199 13.82 -0.66 42.25
CA HIS A 199 13.84 0.45 41.31
C HIS A 199 12.47 0.71 40.65
N CYS A 200 11.68 -0.34 40.45
CA CYS A 200 10.35 -0.27 39.84
C CYS A 200 9.23 0.22 40.78
N LYS A 201 9.51 0.46 42.07
CA LYS A 201 8.52 1.00 43.04
C LYS A 201 8.23 2.50 42.89
N SER A 202 8.69 3.15 41.81
CA SER A 202 8.43 4.58 41.58
C SER A 202 7.01 4.85 41.08
N ASP A 203 6.49 6.05 41.38
CA ASP A 203 5.18 6.49 40.89
C ASP A 203 5.10 6.50 39.36
N ILE A 204 6.22 6.81 38.67
CA ILE A 204 6.31 6.79 37.19
C ILE A 204 6.01 5.40 36.64
N VAL A 205 6.63 4.36 37.22
CA VAL A 205 6.44 2.97 36.77
C VAL A 205 5.03 2.50 37.08
N ARG A 206 4.49 2.83 38.26
CA ARG A 206 3.11 2.49 38.62
C ARG A 206 2.11 3.14 37.66
N GLU A 207 2.25 4.42 37.39
CA GLU A 207 1.35 5.16 36.48
C GLU A 207 1.46 4.64 35.04
N ALA A 208 2.67 4.30 34.57
CA ALA A 208 2.88 3.71 33.26
C ALA A 208 2.23 2.31 33.15
N LEU A 209 2.31 1.48 34.20
CA LEU A 209 1.64 0.18 34.24
C LEU A 209 0.11 0.34 34.22
N GLU A 210 -0.44 1.26 35.01
CA GLU A 210 -1.88 1.49 35.08
C GLU A 210 -2.44 2.03 33.76
N LYS A 211 -1.76 2.99 33.13
CA LYS A 211 -2.19 3.58 31.84
C LYS A 211 -1.90 2.67 30.65
N GLY A 212 -0.78 1.95 30.67
CA GLY A 212 -0.28 1.18 29.52
C GLY A 212 -0.94 -0.19 29.34
N TYR A 213 -1.56 -0.74 30.39
CA TYR A 213 -2.21 -2.05 30.38
C TYR A 213 -3.71 -1.99 30.67
N GLN A 214 -4.35 -0.86 30.41
CA GLN A 214 -5.82 -0.80 30.41
C GLN A 214 -6.37 -1.78 29.37
N GLU A 215 -7.41 -2.53 29.71
CA GLU A 215 -8.06 -3.43 28.76
C GLU A 215 -8.49 -2.63 27.52
N VAL A 216 -7.88 -2.98 26.39
CA VAL A 216 -8.27 -2.42 25.10
C VAL A 216 -9.65 -2.98 24.79
N VAL A 217 -10.69 -2.20 25.07
CA VAL A 217 -12.00 -2.45 24.52
C VAL A 217 -11.84 -2.33 23.01
N ASP A 218 -12.09 -3.41 22.27
CA ASP A 218 -12.10 -3.42 20.81
C ASP A 218 -13.03 -2.28 20.36
N SER A 219 -12.45 -1.13 20.04
CA SER A 219 -13.18 -0.01 19.48
C SER A 219 -13.46 -0.41 18.04
N LYS A 220 -14.56 -1.14 17.84
CA LYS A 220 -15.24 -1.10 16.55
C LYS A 220 -15.53 0.37 16.32
N VAL A 221 -14.79 0.98 15.40
CA VAL A 221 -15.14 2.30 14.89
C VAL A 221 -16.55 2.12 14.34
N GLU A 222 -17.56 2.54 15.11
CA GLU A 222 -18.92 2.60 14.61
C GLU A 222 -18.87 3.48 13.37
N SER A 223 -19.39 2.97 12.25
CA SER A 223 -19.51 3.80 11.06
C SER A 223 -20.37 4.99 11.47
N GLN A 224 -19.77 6.18 11.57
CA GLN A 224 -20.52 7.39 11.82
C GLN A 224 -21.67 7.39 10.82
N LEU A 225 -22.90 7.32 11.34
CA LEU A 225 -24.11 7.37 10.52
C LEU A 225 -24.00 8.63 9.68
N ARG A 226 -23.81 8.45 8.37
CA ARG A 226 -23.68 9.56 7.44
C ARG A 226 -25.05 10.24 7.40
N PRO A 227 -25.18 11.52 7.82
CA PRO A 227 -26.45 12.21 7.70
C PRO A 227 -26.89 12.19 6.24
N LEU A 228 -28.14 11.81 5.94
CA LEU A 228 -28.67 11.89 4.58
C LEU A 228 -28.60 13.35 4.13
N ALA A 229 -27.71 13.65 3.17
CA ALA A 229 -27.70 14.95 2.53
C ALA A 229 -28.99 15.06 1.70
N ASP A 230 -29.94 15.88 2.15
CA ASP A 230 -31.18 16.13 1.42
C ASP A 230 -30.86 16.98 0.18
N VAL A 231 -30.82 16.34 -0.98
CA VAL A 231 -30.31 16.95 -2.20
C VAL A 231 -31.45 17.66 -2.91
N THR A 232 -31.34 18.99 -3.05
CA THR A 232 -32.30 19.76 -3.87
C THR A 232 -32.37 19.22 -5.31
N ALA A 233 -33.50 19.43 -6.00
CA ALA A 233 -33.67 18.97 -7.40
C ALA A 233 -32.53 19.46 -8.32
N LYS A 234 -32.07 20.70 -8.11
CA LYS A 234 -30.92 21.30 -8.79
C LYS A 234 -29.62 20.53 -8.53
N ASN A 235 -29.34 20.20 -7.27
CA ASN A 235 -28.14 19.46 -6.92
C ASN A 235 -28.19 18.01 -7.44
N ALA A 236 -29.37 17.39 -7.52
CA ALA A 236 -29.53 16.06 -8.11
C ALA A 236 -29.23 16.06 -9.62
N GLU A 237 -29.60 17.12 -10.33
CA GLU A 237 -29.26 17.32 -11.74
C GLU A 237 -27.75 17.57 -11.92
N LEU A 238 -27.14 18.39 -11.06
CA LEU A 238 -25.68 18.59 -11.06
C LEU A 238 -24.92 17.28 -10.82
N VAL A 239 -25.35 16.44 -9.87
CA VAL A 239 -24.74 15.12 -9.66
C VAL A 239 -24.84 14.27 -10.92
N LYS A 240 -26.00 14.24 -11.59
CA LYS A 240 -26.16 13.50 -12.86
C LYS A 240 -25.22 14.02 -13.95
N ASN A 241 -25.06 15.33 -14.07
CA ASN A 241 -24.17 15.95 -15.05
C ASN A 241 -22.68 15.67 -14.74
N ILE A 242 -22.30 15.73 -13.46
CA ILE A 242 -20.94 15.42 -12.99
C ILE A 242 -20.62 13.94 -13.19
N VAL A 243 -21.54 13.02 -12.91
CA VAL A 243 -21.31 11.58 -13.08
C VAL A 243 -21.33 11.22 -14.57
N GLY A 244 -22.35 11.64 -15.31
CA GLY A 244 -22.50 11.34 -16.72
C GLY A 244 -22.54 9.84 -16.98
N GLN A 245 -21.59 9.34 -17.77
CA GLN A 245 -21.46 7.91 -18.12
C GLN A 245 -20.46 7.15 -17.22
N ASP A 246 -19.85 7.82 -16.24
CA ASP A 246 -18.79 7.23 -15.41
C ASP A 246 -19.39 6.38 -14.29
N GLN A 247 -18.63 5.38 -13.85
CA GLN A 247 -19.05 4.48 -12.78
C GLN A 247 -18.74 5.10 -11.42
N ILE A 248 -19.75 5.20 -10.55
CA ILE A 248 -19.53 5.48 -9.11
C ILE A 248 -19.11 4.19 -8.42
N ILE A 249 -17.94 4.19 -7.80
CA ILE A 249 -17.43 3.03 -7.07
C ILE A 249 -18.32 2.73 -5.86
N LEU A 250 -18.75 1.48 -5.72
CA LEU A 250 -19.68 1.01 -4.68
C LEU A 250 -21.00 1.79 -4.59
N GLY A 251 -21.32 2.63 -5.59
CA GLY A 251 -22.47 3.54 -5.55
C GLY A 251 -22.36 4.67 -4.50
N ASP A 252 -21.17 4.93 -3.96
CA ASP A 252 -20.95 5.93 -2.91
C ASP A 252 -20.67 7.34 -3.48
N ASP A 253 -21.73 8.12 -3.70
CA ASP A 253 -21.67 9.52 -4.13
C ASP A 253 -21.84 10.53 -2.98
N TYR A 254 -21.70 10.07 -1.73
CA TYR A 254 -21.98 10.86 -0.54
C TYR A 254 -21.14 12.14 -0.45
N SER A 255 -19.82 12.02 -0.60
CA SER A 255 -18.90 13.17 -0.49
C SER A 255 -19.25 14.25 -1.50
N LEU A 256 -19.52 13.87 -2.75
CA LEU A 256 -19.97 14.78 -3.80
C LEU A 256 -21.30 15.47 -3.42
N ARG A 257 -22.29 14.73 -2.94
CA ARG A 257 -23.59 15.29 -2.51
C ARG A 257 -23.44 16.25 -1.34
N SER A 258 -22.64 15.90 -0.34
CA SER A 258 -22.34 16.76 0.81
C SER A 258 -21.69 18.07 0.35
N CYS A 259 -20.71 18.01 -0.56
CA CYS A 259 -20.10 19.23 -1.11
C CYS A 259 -21.13 20.18 -1.72
N LEU A 260 -22.00 19.63 -2.58
CA LEU A 260 -23.00 20.40 -3.32
C LEU A 260 -24.09 20.95 -2.40
N TYR A 261 -24.46 20.19 -1.36
CA TYR A 261 -25.40 20.63 -0.33
C TYR A 261 -24.83 21.80 0.49
N GLU A 262 -23.58 21.70 0.92
CA GLU A 262 -22.88 22.72 1.70
C GLU A 262 -22.47 23.94 0.86
N GLY A 263 -22.51 23.84 -0.47
CA GLY A 263 -22.03 24.89 -1.37
C GLY A 263 -20.51 25.12 -1.28
N ARG A 264 -19.76 24.13 -0.81
CA ARG A 264 -18.30 24.21 -0.70
C ARG A 264 -17.61 23.87 -2.01
N ARG A 265 -16.45 24.48 -2.23
CA ARG A 265 -15.58 24.17 -3.36
C ARG A 265 -15.16 22.70 -3.30
N ILE A 266 -15.32 21.98 -4.41
CA ILE A 266 -15.09 20.52 -4.45
C ILE A 266 -13.63 20.25 -4.78
N ARG A 267 -12.93 19.49 -3.93
CA ARG A 267 -11.58 19.03 -4.25
C ARG A 267 -11.63 17.80 -5.14
N VAL A 268 -11.32 18.00 -6.42
CA VAL A 268 -11.29 16.93 -7.43
C VAL A 268 -9.84 16.52 -7.66
N THR A 269 -9.52 15.25 -7.45
CA THR A 269 -8.17 14.73 -7.64
C THR A 269 -8.13 13.74 -8.79
N PHE A 270 -7.16 13.87 -9.70
CA PHE A 270 -6.90 12.91 -10.77
C PHE A 270 -5.50 12.36 -10.61
N THR A 271 -5.39 11.04 -10.49
CA THR A 271 -4.10 10.36 -10.31
C THR A 271 -3.60 9.79 -11.63
N ILE A 272 -2.36 10.11 -11.98
CA ILE A 272 -1.64 9.60 -13.14
C ILE A 272 -0.42 8.83 -12.68
N HIS A 273 -0.22 7.64 -13.24
CA HIS A 273 0.93 6.81 -12.92
C HIS A 273 1.95 6.81 -14.07
N PRO A 274 3.19 7.27 -13.87
CA PRO A 274 4.22 7.35 -14.91
C PRO A 274 4.86 5.98 -15.27
N LYS A 275 4.02 4.96 -15.51
CA LYS A 275 4.43 3.57 -15.78
C LYS A 275 5.04 3.37 -17.18
N GLY A 276 4.75 4.25 -18.13
CA GLY A 276 5.30 4.19 -19.49
C GLY A 276 5.34 5.56 -20.15
N ARG A 277 5.24 5.61 -21.49
CA ARG A 277 5.14 6.88 -22.23
C ARG A 277 3.76 7.51 -22.08
N PHE A 278 3.74 8.84 -22.03
CA PHE A 278 2.50 9.60 -22.07
C PHE A 278 1.78 9.38 -23.41
N HIS A 279 0.46 9.26 -23.36
CA HIS A 279 -0.43 9.09 -24.50
C HIS A 279 -1.77 9.77 -24.23
N LEU A 280 -2.58 9.99 -25.27
CA LEU A 280 -3.84 10.75 -25.16
C LEU A 280 -4.83 10.19 -24.13
N GLY A 281 -4.78 8.89 -23.82
CA GLY A 281 -5.56 8.30 -22.72
C GLY A 281 -5.38 8.99 -21.35
N PHE A 282 -4.23 9.60 -21.06
CA PHE A 282 -4.01 10.33 -19.80
C PHE A 282 -4.71 11.69 -19.75
N VAL A 283 -5.18 12.22 -20.89
CA VAL A 283 -5.90 13.49 -20.97
C VAL A 283 -7.35 13.35 -20.47
N MET A 284 -7.89 12.12 -20.41
CA MET A 284 -9.28 11.85 -20.02
C MET A 284 -9.66 12.38 -18.64
N GLY A 285 -8.78 12.28 -17.64
CA GLY A 285 -9.04 12.84 -16.31
C GLY A 285 -9.11 14.38 -16.32
N LEU A 286 -8.27 15.03 -17.13
CA LEU A 286 -8.29 16.48 -17.31
C LEU A 286 -9.57 16.94 -18.03
N LEU A 287 -10.02 16.20 -19.05
CA LEU A 287 -11.30 16.47 -19.73
C LEU A 287 -12.49 16.31 -18.80
N LYS A 288 -12.41 15.34 -17.88
CA LYS A 288 -13.45 15.15 -16.87
C LYS A 288 -13.51 16.34 -15.92
N MET A 289 -12.37 16.84 -15.44
CA MET A 289 -12.31 18.08 -14.65
C MET A 289 -12.91 19.27 -15.42
N LYS A 290 -12.55 19.44 -16.70
CA LYS A 290 -13.13 20.48 -17.56
C LYS A 290 -14.64 20.35 -17.72
N THR A 291 -15.16 19.13 -17.88
CA THR A 291 -16.60 18.86 -17.97
C THR A 291 -17.33 19.27 -16.68
N ILE A 292 -16.72 19.03 -15.52
CA ILE A 292 -17.26 19.45 -14.21
C ILE A 292 -17.29 20.99 -14.13
N ILE A 293 -16.19 21.66 -14.50
CA ILE A 293 -16.11 23.13 -14.53
C ILE A 293 -17.19 23.71 -15.47
N ASN A 294 -17.34 23.15 -16.67
CA ASN A 294 -18.34 23.57 -17.66
C ASN A 294 -19.78 23.35 -17.19
N SER A 295 -20.01 22.47 -16.22
CA SER A 295 -21.32 22.26 -15.59
C SER A 295 -21.67 23.35 -14.56
N GLY A 296 -20.82 24.36 -14.40
CA GLY A 296 -21.01 25.47 -13.46
C GLY A 296 -20.56 25.16 -12.04
N VAL A 297 -19.73 24.14 -11.84
CA VAL A 297 -19.22 23.71 -10.54
C VAL A 297 -17.81 24.26 -10.34
N ASP A 298 -17.61 25.02 -9.26
CA ASP A 298 -16.28 25.44 -8.84
C ASP A 298 -15.53 24.29 -8.16
N ILE A 299 -14.35 23.96 -8.70
CA ILE A 299 -13.51 22.87 -8.20
C ILE A 299 -12.11 23.38 -7.84
N ASP A 300 -11.51 22.72 -6.85
CA ASP A 300 -10.08 22.74 -6.58
C ASP A 300 -9.48 21.47 -7.19
N GLY A 301 -9.00 21.58 -8.44
CA GLY A 301 -8.46 20.46 -9.21
C GLY A 301 -7.01 20.16 -8.83
N VAL A 302 -6.69 18.90 -8.55
CA VAL A 302 -5.32 18.44 -8.28
C VAL A 302 -4.98 17.27 -9.18
N VAL A 303 -3.88 17.38 -9.92
CA VAL A 303 -3.31 16.27 -10.70
C VAL A 303 -2.15 15.68 -9.92
N LEU A 304 -2.31 14.45 -9.47
CA LEU A 304 -1.27 13.72 -8.74
C LEU A 304 -0.49 12.83 -9.71
N ILE A 305 0.80 13.10 -9.86
CA ILE A 305 1.72 12.18 -10.54
C ILE A 305 2.24 11.20 -9.49
N SER A 306 1.60 10.02 -9.43
CA SER A 306 1.86 9.02 -8.39
C SER A 306 2.98 8.08 -8.81
N ASP A 307 4.19 8.57 -8.61
CA ASP A 307 5.42 7.94 -9.01
C ASP A 307 5.83 6.78 -8.09
N MET A 308 5.50 6.88 -6.80
CA MET A 308 5.62 5.80 -5.81
C MET A 308 4.72 4.63 -6.15
N GLU A 309 3.43 4.84 -6.45
CA GLU A 309 2.55 3.75 -6.90
C GLU A 309 3.05 3.14 -8.22
N ALA A 310 3.62 3.94 -9.12
CA ALA A 310 4.19 3.43 -10.37
C ALA A 310 5.45 2.58 -10.15
N PHE A 311 6.30 2.94 -9.18
CA PHE A 311 7.42 2.12 -8.73
C PHE A 311 6.94 0.81 -8.07
N LEU A 312 5.89 0.91 -7.24
CA LEU A 312 5.36 -0.22 -6.48
C LEU A 312 4.60 -1.25 -7.33
N ASP A 313 4.05 -0.84 -8.47
CA ASP A 313 3.37 -1.71 -9.44
C ASP A 313 4.38 -2.51 -10.29
N ASN A 314 4.98 -3.53 -9.66
CA ASN A 314 5.71 -4.62 -10.30
C ASN A 314 6.91 -4.16 -11.16
N GLU A 315 7.78 -3.31 -10.63
CA GLU A 315 9.01 -2.83 -11.28
C GLU A 315 8.81 -2.15 -12.64
N LYS A 316 7.58 -1.74 -13.00
CA LYS A 316 7.30 -0.99 -14.24
C LYS A 316 8.09 0.32 -14.32
N VAL A 317 8.47 0.85 -13.16
CA VAL A 317 9.36 2.00 -13.00
C VAL A 317 10.49 1.61 -12.05
N THR A 318 11.74 1.82 -12.45
CA THR A 318 12.89 1.64 -11.54
C THR A 318 13.00 2.82 -10.59
N TRP A 319 13.58 2.61 -9.41
CA TRP A 319 13.78 3.66 -8.41
C TRP A 319 14.48 4.91 -8.98
N THR A 320 15.50 4.71 -9.82
CA THR A 320 16.30 5.79 -10.40
C THR A 320 15.59 6.54 -11.52
N ALA A 321 14.65 5.90 -12.22
CA ALA A 321 13.93 6.53 -13.33
C ALA A 321 12.66 7.27 -12.87
N ARG A 322 12.25 7.09 -11.62
CA ARG A 322 10.98 7.60 -11.09
C ARG A 322 10.90 9.13 -11.22
N ASP A 323 11.89 9.83 -10.67
CA ASP A 323 11.88 11.31 -10.63
C ASP A 323 11.92 11.91 -12.05
N ASP A 324 12.74 11.36 -12.95
CA ASP A 324 12.81 11.79 -14.35
C ASP A 324 11.49 11.58 -15.10
N ARG A 325 10.81 10.45 -14.85
CA ARG A 325 9.49 10.20 -15.44
C ARG A 325 8.42 11.11 -14.85
N SER A 326 8.49 11.41 -13.55
CA SER A 326 7.59 12.37 -12.90
C SER A 326 7.73 13.74 -13.55
N GLU A 327 8.96 14.19 -13.78
CA GLU A 327 9.23 15.46 -14.46
C GLU A 327 8.69 15.48 -15.90
N TYR A 328 8.92 14.40 -16.66
CA TYR A 328 8.36 14.26 -18.00
C TYR A 328 6.83 14.37 -18.03
N TYR A 329 6.14 13.68 -17.10
CA TYR A 329 4.68 13.75 -16.98
C TYR A 329 4.23 15.14 -16.51
N PHE A 330 4.97 15.79 -15.62
CA PHE A 330 4.67 17.11 -15.10
C PHE A 330 4.64 18.16 -16.23
N GLN A 331 5.67 18.17 -17.07
CA GLN A 331 5.76 19.09 -18.21
C GLN A 331 4.60 18.89 -19.19
N LEU A 332 4.26 17.64 -19.50
CA LEU A 332 3.14 17.34 -20.40
C LEU A 332 1.77 17.69 -19.79
N CYS A 333 1.54 17.35 -18.52
CA CYS A 333 0.30 17.69 -17.84
C CYS A 333 0.10 19.20 -17.79
N THR A 334 1.15 19.96 -17.46
CA THR A 334 1.12 21.44 -17.43
C THR A 334 0.72 21.99 -18.80
N ALA A 335 1.34 21.51 -19.88
CA ALA A 335 0.98 21.93 -21.23
C ALA A 335 -0.48 21.63 -21.61
N PHE A 336 -1.02 20.47 -21.21
CA PHE A 336 -2.43 20.15 -21.44
C PHE A 336 -3.38 20.97 -20.54
N ILE A 337 -3.02 21.20 -19.28
CA ILE A 337 -3.79 22.00 -18.33
C ILE A 337 -3.95 23.43 -18.85
N ASP A 338 -2.85 24.04 -19.29
CA ASP A 338 -2.83 25.38 -19.91
C ASP A 338 -3.75 25.45 -21.14
N ARG A 339 -3.66 24.44 -22.02
CA ARG A 339 -4.51 24.35 -23.22
C ARG A 339 -5.97 24.14 -22.90
N LEU A 340 -6.28 23.44 -21.81
CA LEU A 340 -7.64 23.18 -21.38
C LEU A 340 -8.24 24.33 -20.56
N GLY A 341 -7.40 25.25 -20.05
CA GLY A 341 -7.80 26.39 -19.22
C GLY A 341 -8.17 25.99 -17.78
N ILE A 342 -7.53 24.96 -17.23
CA ILE A 342 -7.75 24.46 -15.86
C ILE A 342 -6.68 25.09 -14.96
N GLY A 343 -7.04 25.72 -13.83
CA GLY A 343 -6.06 26.41 -12.96
C GLY A 343 -5.17 25.46 -12.13
N ASP A 344 -4.00 25.95 -11.69
CA ASP A 344 -2.93 25.13 -11.09
C ASP A 344 -3.11 24.78 -9.61
N LYS A 345 -2.73 23.53 -9.25
CA LYS A 345 -2.02 23.16 -8.00
C LYS A 345 -1.52 21.71 -8.03
N PHE A 346 -0.22 21.53 -7.76
CA PHE A 346 0.45 20.23 -7.61
C PHE A 346 0.89 20.03 -6.16
N ILE A 347 0.74 18.82 -5.62
CA ILE A 347 1.12 18.48 -4.24
C ILE A 347 1.83 17.11 -4.23
N CYS A 348 2.97 17.04 -3.53
CA CYS A 348 3.65 15.81 -3.13
C CYS A 348 3.74 15.82 -1.58
N SER A 349 3.51 14.69 -0.92
CA SER A 349 3.44 14.62 0.56
C SER A 349 4.15 13.37 1.11
N ASP A 350 4.42 13.35 2.42
CA ASP A 350 5.07 12.22 3.13
C ASP A 350 4.03 11.24 3.74
N TYR A 351 4.30 9.93 3.68
CA TYR A 351 3.29 8.84 3.82
C TYR A 351 3.47 7.91 5.03
N VAL A 352 4.48 8.12 5.87
CA VAL A 352 5.10 7.03 6.66
C VAL A 352 4.20 6.40 7.72
N LEU A 353 3.68 7.17 8.68
CA LEU A 353 2.98 6.61 9.84
C LEU A 353 1.63 5.98 9.47
N GLU A 354 0.88 6.65 8.60
CA GLU A 354 -0.45 6.18 8.18
C GLU A 354 -0.35 4.93 7.30
N MET A 355 0.75 4.76 6.54
CA MET A 355 1.00 3.52 5.80
C MET A 355 1.10 2.29 6.71
N TYR A 356 1.82 2.40 7.83
CA TYR A 356 1.94 1.28 8.78
C TYR A 356 0.62 0.95 9.46
N LYS A 357 -0.19 1.98 9.80
CA LYS A 357 -1.55 1.77 10.32
C LYS A 357 -2.41 1.00 9.32
N MET A 358 -2.39 1.40 8.05
CA MET A 358 -3.11 0.66 7.00
C MET A 358 -2.57 -0.77 6.83
N ALA A 359 -1.25 -0.98 6.85
CA ALA A 359 -0.67 -2.31 6.75
C ALA A 359 -1.02 -3.26 7.91
N SER A 360 -1.41 -2.72 9.08
CA SER A 360 -1.85 -3.50 10.24
C SER A 360 -3.30 -4.01 10.16
N ILE A 361 -4.10 -3.53 9.19
CA ILE A 361 -5.55 -3.85 9.11
C ILE A 361 -5.95 -4.65 7.85
N VAL A 362 -5.02 -4.83 6.89
CA VAL A 362 -5.27 -5.62 5.67
C VAL A 362 -4.32 -6.79 5.56
N THR A 363 -4.80 -7.87 4.95
CA THR A 363 -3.99 -9.06 4.68
C THR A 363 -3.24 -8.98 3.36
N ARG A 364 -2.23 -9.84 3.21
CA ARG A 364 -1.53 -10.09 1.94
C ARG A 364 -2.51 -10.38 0.81
N ASP A 365 -3.50 -11.24 1.03
CA ASP A 365 -4.38 -11.71 -0.06
C ASP A 365 -5.36 -10.61 -0.49
N GLU A 366 -5.88 -9.83 0.45
CA GLU A 366 -6.74 -8.67 0.14
C GLU A 366 -6.00 -7.63 -0.72
N THR A 367 -4.71 -7.46 -0.50
CA THR A 367 -3.86 -6.47 -1.18
C THR A 367 -3.22 -6.98 -2.46
N SER A 368 -3.40 -8.25 -2.83
CA SER A 368 -2.79 -8.87 -4.02
C SER A 368 -3.57 -8.54 -5.30
N LEU A 369 -3.68 -7.24 -5.60
CA LEU A 369 -4.41 -6.69 -6.74
C LEU A 369 -3.51 -6.40 -7.94
N CYS A 370 -2.22 -6.20 -7.70
CA CYS A 370 -1.20 -6.04 -8.73
C CYS A 370 -0.59 -7.40 -9.09
N GLU A 371 -0.26 -7.59 -10.36
CA GLU A 371 0.53 -8.74 -10.79
C GLU A 371 1.94 -8.66 -10.19
N GLY A 372 2.55 -9.81 -9.89
CA GLY A 372 3.92 -9.88 -9.36
C GLY A 372 4.01 -10.73 -8.09
N THR A 373 5.25 -10.96 -7.66
CA THR A 373 5.55 -11.78 -6.47
C THR A 373 6.20 -10.98 -5.34
N THR A 374 6.55 -9.73 -5.59
CA THR A 374 7.21 -8.83 -4.63
C THR A 374 6.18 -8.21 -3.69
N LEU A 375 6.65 -7.71 -2.53
CA LEU A 375 5.78 -7.01 -1.56
C LEU A 375 5.27 -5.67 -2.07
N ALA A 376 5.97 -5.07 -3.05
CA ALA A 376 5.66 -3.74 -3.54
C ALA A 376 4.22 -3.63 -4.07
N GLY A 377 3.73 -4.63 -4.82
CA GLY A 377 2.37 -4.62 -5.35
C GLY A 377 1.30 -4.56 -4.25
N ASN A 378 1.55 -5.19 -3.09
CA ASN A 378 0.64 -5.16 -1.94
C ASN A 378 0.54 -3.77 -1.30
N LEU A 379 1.51 -2.88 -1.53
CA LEU A 379 1.51 -1.52 -0.99
C LEU A 379 0.73 -0.53 -1.88
N VAL A 380 0.48 -0.85 -3.16
CA VAL A 380 -0.22 0.06 -4.09
C VAL A 380 -1.58 0.52 -3.55
N PRO A 381 -2.45 -0.36 -3.00
CA PRO A 381 -3.75 0.09 -2.49
C PRO A 381 -3.65 0.97 -1.24
N LEU A 382 -2.62 0.75 -0.42
CA LEU A 382 -2.36 1.59 0.75
C LEU A 382 -1.92 2.98 0.31
N PHE A 383 -0.97 3.08 -0.62
CA PHE A 383 -0.51 4.37 -1.15
C PHE A 383 -1.63 5.14 -1.85
N TYR A 384 -2.46 4.45 -2.64
CA TYR A 384 -3.65 5.06 -3.23
C TYR A 384 -4.58 5.63 -2.16
N ALA A 385 -4.86 4.87 -1.10
CA ALA A 385 -5.71 5.32 0.00
C ALA A 385 -5.13 6.55 0.72
N LEU A 386 -3.82 6.51 1.03
CA LEU A 386 -3.11 7.59 1.70
C LEU A 386 -3.05 8.87 0.86
N ASN A 387 -2.81 8.73 -0.45
CA ASN A 387 -2.75 9.85 -1.38
C ASN A 387 -4.03 10.68 -1.32
N HIS A 388 -5.19 10.06 -1.42
CA HIS A 388 -6.47 10.78 -1.35
C HIS A 388 -6.78 11.35 0.03
N GLN A 389 -6.34 10.69 1.11
CA GLN A 389 -6.48 11.22 2.46
C GLN A 389 -5.62 12.48 2.68
N LEU A 390 -4.36 12.46 2.23
CA LEU A 390 -3.43 13.59 2.34
C LEU A 390 -3.85 14.76 1.46
N LEU A 391 -4.32 14.46 0.25
CA LEU A 391 -4.86 15.47 -0.64
C LEU A 391 -6.21 16.01 -0.17
N LYS A 392 -6.90 15.32 0.75
CA LYS A 392 -8.27 15.62 1.21
C LYS A 392 -9.26 15.60 0.05
N SER A 393 -9.16 14.58 -0.80
CA SER A 393 -10.02 14.41 -1.97
C SER A 393 -11.49 14.37 -1.55
N ASP A 394 -12.33 15.10 -2.28
CA ASP A 394 -13.78 14.96 -2.19
C ASP A 394 -14.29 14.04 -3.30
N VAL A 395 -13.73 14.23 -4.50
CA VAL A 395 -13.99 13.43 -5.68
C VAL A 395 -12.67 12.92 -6.24
N ALA A 396 -12.52 11.61 -6.40
CA ALA A 396 -11.36 10.98 -7.01
C ALA A 396 -11.71 10.49 -8.43
N LEU A 397 -10.99 10.98 -9.43
CA LEU A 397 -11.10 10.54 -10.82
C LEU A 397 -10.07 9.44 -11.07
N ILE A 398 -10.55 8.27 -11.48
CA ILE A 398 -9.71 7.09 -11.74
C ILE A 398 -10.06 6.44 -13.07
N GLY A 399 -9.09 5.73 -13.65
CA GLY A 399 -9.37 4.83 -14.76
C GLY A 399 -10.13 3.59 -14.30
N ALA A 400 -10.90 2.98 -15.19
CA ALA A 400 -11.66 1.75 -14.92
C ALA A 400 -10.80 0.57 -14.41
N ASP A 401 -9.50 0.55 -14.72
CA ASP A 401 -8.55 -0.45 -14.23
C ASP A 401 -8.20 -0.31 -12.74
N TYR A 402 -8.46 0.84 -12.13
CA TYR A 402 -8.22 1.08 -10.72
C TYR A 402 -9.42 0.73 -9.82
N VAL A 403 -10.54 0.26 -10.39
CA VAL A 403 -11.74 -0.14 -9.64
C VAL A 403 -11.45 -1.12 -8.50
N PRO A 404 -10.64 -2.20 -8.68
CA PRO A 404 -10.32 -3.11 -7.57
C PRO A 404 -9.57 -2.41 -6.43
N VAL A 405 -8.63 -1.53 -6.76
CA VAL A 405 -7.85 -0.74 -5.79
C VAL A 405 -8.76 0.23 -5.03
N ALA A 406 -9.66 0.92 -5.75
CA ALA A 406 -10.64 1.85 -5.20
C ALA A 406 -11.64 1.19 -4.23
N ASN A 407 -12.06 -0.05 -4.52
CA ASN A 407 -12.91 -0.83 -3.63
C ASN A 407 -12.20 -1.11 -2.29
N LEU A 408 -10.95 -1.58 -2.33
CA LEU A 408 -10.16 -1.85 -1.13
C LEU A 408 -9.85 -0.57 -0.35
N ALA A 409 -9.54 0.53 -1.03
CA ALA A 409 -9.32 1.82 -0.41
C ALA A 409 -10.54 2.32 0.37
N THR A 410 -11.75 2.09 -0.14
CA THR A 410 -13.01 2.41 0.57
C THR A 410 -13.09 1.68 1.91
N LYS A 411 -12.70 0.41 1.94
CA LYS A 411 -12.63 -0.38 3.17
C LYS A 411 -11.57 0.18 4.12
N LEU A 412 -10.39 0.53 3.62
CA LEU A 412 -9.26 1.08 4.39
C LEU A 412 -9.59 2.42 5.07
N TRP A 413 -10.28 3.33 4.36
CA TRP A 413 -10.71 4.60 4.97
C TRP A 413 -11.76 4.37 6.03
N THR A 414 -12.77 3.55 5.72
CA THR A 414 -13.91 3.31 6.62
C THR A 414 -13.46 2.64 7.93
N SER A 415 -12.54 1.67 7.87
CA SER A 415 -12.03 0.99 9.07
C SER A 415 -11.21 1.89 10.00
N GLN A 416 -10.68 3.00 9.48
CA GLN A 416 -9.95 4.01 10.25
C GLN A 416 -10.80 5.24 10.62
N GLY A 417 -12.11 5.20 10.32
CA GLY A 417 -13.02 6.30 10.62
C GLY A 417 -12.91 7.49 9.66
N TYR A 418 -12.25 7.34 8.52
CA TYR A 418 -12.20 8.36 7.48
C TYR A 418 -13.41 8.22 6.53
N LEU A 419 -13.95 9.36 6.10
CA LEU A 419 -14.99 9.40 5.08
C LEU A 419 -14.35 9.19 3.69
N PRO A 420 -14.76 8.17 2.92
CA PRO A 420 -14.27 7.97 1.56
C PRO A 420 -14.64 9.14 0.62
N PRO A 421 -13.74 9.55 -0.29
CA PRO A 421 -14.12 10.40 -1.42
C PRO A 421 -15.14 9.69 -2.31
N THR A 422 -15.95 10.45 -3.04
CA THR A 422 -16.72 9.92 -4.17
C THR A 422 -15.76 9.56 -5.29
N GLN A 423 -15.67 8.28 -5.63
CA GLN A 423 -14.73 7.81 -6.66
C GLN A 423 -15.48 7.61 -7.98
N LEU A 424 -15.02 8.28 -9.04
CA LEU A 424 -15.58 8.22 -10.39
C LEU A 424 -14.59 7.52 -11.32
N ALA A 425 -14.97 6.32 -11.78
CA ALA A 425 -14.21 5.58 -12.77
C ALA A 425 -14.65 5.95 -14.19
N PHE A 426 -13.79 6.64 -14.92
CA PHE A 426 -14.03 7.03 -16.31
C PHE A 426 -13.60 5.94 -17.28
N ALA A 427 -14.26 5.89 -18.44
CA ALA A 427 -13.94 4.96 -19.50
C ALA A 427 -12.53 5.23 -20.07
N THR A 428 -11.74 4.17 -20.26
CA THR A 428 -10.42 4.28 -20.87
C THR A 428 -10.53 4.51 -22.38
N LEU A 429 -9.76 5.46 -22.90
CA LEU A 429 -9.65 5.70 -24.34
C LEU A 429 -9.06 4.47 -25.04
N PRO A 430 -9.65 3.99 -26.16
CA PRO A 430 -9.10 2.86 -26.89
C PRO A 430 -7.84 3.26 -27.66
N GLY A 431 -6.90 2.32 -27.78
CA GLY A 431 -5.85 2.36 -28.78
C GLY A 431 -6.42 2.16 -30.19
N CYS A 432 -5.58 2.37 -31.19
CA CYS A 432 -5.93 2.17 -32.59
C CYS A 432 -6.24 0.70 -32.93
N ASP A 433 -5.86 -0.25 -32.09
CA ASP A 433 -6.24 -1.67 -32.19
C ASP A 433 -7.59 -2.00 -31.55
N GLY A 434 -8.27 -1.02 -30.93
CA GLY A 434 -9.53 -1.19 -30.21
C GLY A 434 -9.40 -1.70 -28.77
N ASN A 435 -8.19 -2.08 -28.35
CA ASN A 435 -7.91 -2.43 -26.97
C ASN A 435 -7.67 -1.17 -26.12
N LYS A 436 -7.45 -1.32 -24.81
CA LYS A 436 -7.05 -0.19 -23.95
C LYS A 436 -5.75 0.43 -24.47
N MET A 437 -5.72 1.74 -24.63
CA MET A 437 -4.50 2.45 -24.98
C MET A 437 -3.44 2.26 -23.89
N GLY A 438 -2.29 1.71 -24.26
CA GLY A 438 -1.23 1.38 -23.30
C GLY A 438 0.15 1.35 -23.94
N CYS A 439 1.16 1.56 -23.10
CA CYS A 439 2.55 1.68 -23.52
C CYS A 439 3.15 0.37 -24.06
N SER A 440 2.54 -0.78 -23.74
CA SER A 440 2.94 -2.08 -24.25
C SER A 440 2.68 -2.25 -25.76
N SER A 441 1.89 -1.35 -26.35
CA SER A 441 1.45 -1.39 -27.75
C SER A 441 1.75 -0.05 -28.46
N PRO A 442 3.04 0.30 -28.68
CA PRO A 442 3.43 1.62 -29.17
C PRO A 442 2.91 1.95 -30.58
N ASP A 443 2.67 0.93 -31.41
CA ASP A 443 2.09 1.09 -32.75
C ASP A 443 0.60 1.48 -32.73
N PHE A 444 -0.06 1.34 -31.58
CA PHE A 444 -1.50 1.55 -31.43
C PHE A 444 -1.86 2.66 -30.43
N LEU A 445 -0.89 3.21 -29.70
CA LEU A 445 -1.12 4.39 -28.86
C LEU A 445 -0.94 5.69 -29.66
N LEU A 446 -1.64 6.74 -29.25
CA LEU A 446 -1.46 8.09 -29.78
C LEU A 446 -0.56 8.88 -28.82
N ASP A 447 0.71 9.03 -29.21
CA ASP A 447 1.75 9.73 -28.45
C ASP A 447 1.69 11.23 -28.80
N PRO A 448 1.75 12.17 -27.83
CA PRO A 448 1.80 13.60 -28.12
C PRO A 448 2.96 14.01 -29.06
N PHE A 449 4.00 13.18 -29.17
CA PHE A 449 5.14 13.41 -30.06
C PHE A 449 5.02 12.67 -31.42
N ASP A 450 3.91 11.98 -31.69
CA ASP A 450 3.68 11.39 -33.02
C ASP A 450 3.56 12.50 -34.08
N THR A 451 4.25 12.32 -35.20
CA THR A 451 4.09 13.19 -36.37
C THR A 451 2.69 13.03 -37.00
N PRO A 452 2.21 14.01 -37.78
CA PRO A 452 0.93 13.88 -38.48
C PRO A 452 0.83 12.63 -39.37
N LYS A 453 1.95 12.20 -39.95
CA LYS A 453 2.05 10.97 -40.74
C LYS A 453 1.89 9.71 -39.86
N GLN A 454 2.48 9.70 -38.66
CA GLN A 454 2.31 8.59 -37.71
C GLN A 454 0.87 8.52 -37.22
N ILE A 455 0.26 9.63 -36.80
CA ILE A 455 -1.15 9.69 -36.38
C ILE A 455 -2.06 9.15 -37.49
N LYS A 456 -1.87 9.62 -38.73
CA LYS A 456 -2.62 9.12 -39.90
C LYS A 456 -2.44 7.62 -40.14
N THR A 457 -1.22 7.11 -39.96
CA THR A 457 -0.93 5.67 -40.16
C THR A 457 -1.60 4.83 -39.08
N LYS A 458 -1.52 5.24 -37.81
CA LYS A 458 -2.09 4.53 -36.67
C LYS A 458 -3.63 4.50 -36.75
N LEU A 459 -4.27 5.66 -36.93
CA LEU A 459 -5.73 5.75 -37.10
C LEU A 459 -6.21 5.14 -38.43
N GLY A 460 -5.40 5.17 -39.49
CA GLY A 460 -5.71 4.52 -40.75
C GLY A 460 -5.94 3.01 -40.58
N ARG A 461 -5.13 2.37 -39.72
CA ARG A 461 -5.21 0.93 -39.40
C ARG A 461 -6.32 0.56 -38.42
N SER A 462 -6.98 1.53 -37.80
CA SER A 462 -7.96 1.24 -36.74
C SER A 462 -9.25 0.63 -37.28
N PHE A 463 -9.94 -0.15 -36.44
CA PHE A 463 -11.24 -0.71 -36.81
C PHE A 463 -12.29 0.39 -36.93
N CYS A 464 -12.90 0.51 -38.11
CA CYS A 464 -13.97 1.45 -38.42
C CYS A 464 -14.74 0.94 -39.64
N GLU A 465 -15.75 0.10 -39.40
CA GLU A 465 -16.58 -0.49 -40.44
C GLU A 465 -17.81 0.40 -40.74
N PRO A 466 -18.27 0.51 -42.00
CA PRO A 466 -19.46 1.30 -42.34
C PRO A 466 -20.68 0.87 -41.51
N LYS A 467 -21.42 1.84 -40.96
CA LYS A 467 -22.64 1.63 -40.17
C LYS A 467 -22.48 0.75 -38.92
N ASN A 468 -21.24 0.52 -38.46
CA ASN A 468 -20.96 -0.25 -37.25
C ASN A 468 -20.45 0.67 -36.13
N LEU A 469 -21.16 0.69 -34.99
CA LEU A 469 -20.74 1.43 -33.80
C LEU A 469 -19.91 0.58 -32.83
N LYS A 470 -20.06 -0.75 -32.89
CA LYS A 470 -19.46 -1.66 -31.92
C LYS A 470 -17.97 -1.84 -32.22
N GLY A 471 -17.12 -1.43 -31.28
CA GLY A 471 -15.66 -1.49 -31.41
C GLY A 471 -15.09 -0.48 -32.42
N ASN A 472 -15.89 0.46 -32.91
CA ASN A 472 -15.44 1.45 -33.89
C ASN A 472 -14.59 2.52 -33.21
N VAL A 473 -13.28 2.46 -33.42
CA VAL A 473 -12.30 3.31 -32.73
C VAL A 473 -12.51 4.78 -33.04
N SER A 474 -12.82 5.12 -34.29
CA SER A 474 -13.06 6.51 -34.70
C SER A 474 -14.29 7.11 -34.00
N MET A 475 -15.37 6.34 -33.89
CA MET A 475 -16.58 6.75 -33.17
C MET A 475 -16.31 6.88 -31.65
N MET A 476 -15.54 5.96 -31.08
CA MET A 476 -15.16 6.01 -29.66
C MET A 476 -14.29 7.25 -29.35
N ILE A 477 -13.29 7.54 -30.17
CA ILE A 477 -12.45 8.75 -30.04
C ILE A 477 -13.30 10.01 -30.22
N ALA A 478 -14.20 10.03 -31.21
CA ALA A 478 -15.10 11.16 -31.40
C ALA A 478 -15.92 11.44 -30.13
N LYS A 479 -16.56 10.39 -29.58
CA LYS A 479 -17.40 10.47 -28.38
C LYS A 479 -16.63 10.90 -27.13
N GLN A 480 -15.48 10.27 -26.87
CA GLN A 480 -14.77 10.37 -25.60
C GLN A 480 -13.78 11.54 -25.56
N LEU A 481 -13.23 11.94 -26.70
CA LEU A 481 -12.18 12.96 -26.78
C LEU A 481 -12.64 14.22 -27.53
N ILE A 482 -13.11 14.07 -28.76
CA ILE A 482 -13.34 15.22 -29.67
C ILE A 482 -14.54 16.07 -29.24
N PHE A 483 -15.72 15.48 -29.06
CA PHE A 483 -16.90 16.26 -28.68
C PHE A 483 -16.76 16.95 -27.31
N PRO A 484 -16.19 16.32 -26.27
CA PRO A 484 -15.85 17.03 -25.03
C PRO A 484 -14.93 18.23 -25.25
N LEU A 485 -13.93 18.12 -26.13
CA LEU A 485 -13.00 19.21 -26.45
C LEU A 485 -13.66 20.33 -27.25
N LEU A 486 -14.52 19.99 -28.22
CA LEU A 486 -15.25 20.96 -29.03
C LEU A 486 -16.19 21.83 -28.19
N SER A 487 -16.70 21.32 -27.05
CA SER A 487 -17.56 22.09 -26.13
C SER A 487 -18.71 22.82 -26.84
N GLY A 488 -19.35 22.14 -27.82
CA GLY A 488 -20.45 22.68 -28.63
C GLY A 488 -20.03 23.33 -29.96
N ALA A 489 -18.74 23.45 -30.24
CA ALA A 489 -18.23 23.75 -31.58
C ALA A 489 -18.50 22.60 -32.56
N LYS A 490 -18.50 22.92 -33.86
CA LYS A 490 -18.81 21.94 -34.90
C LYS A 490 -17.57 21.13 -35.29
N LEU A 491 -17.71 19.82 -35.42
CA LEU A 491 -16.76 18.96 -36.11
C LEU A 491 -17.06 19.02 -37.61
N ASN A 492 -16.12 19.54 -38.40
CA ASN A 492 -16.23 19.60 -39.85
C ASN A 492 -15.59 18.37 -40.48
N ILE A 493 -16.34 17.68 -41.34
CA ILE A 493 -15.91 16.47 -42.03
C ILE A 493 -15.95 16.74 -43.53
N SER A 494 -14.78 16.99 -44.10
CA SER A 494 -14.63 17.23 -45.53
C SER A 494 -14.79 15.94 -46.33
N ARG A 495 -15.65 15.95 -47.34
CA ARG A 495 -15.89 14.79 -48.21
C ARG A 495 -16.22 15.25 -49.64
N ASN A 496 -15.90 14.41 -50.63
CA ASN A 496 -16.15 14.75 -52.03
C ASN A 496 -17.67 15.00 -52.26
N ALA A 497 -17.99 15.94 -53.17
CA ALA A 497 -19.36 16.24 -53.57
C ALA A 497 -20.11 14.98 -54.07
N ASP A 498 -19.40 14.09 -54.76
CA ASP A 498 -19.93 12.81 -55.25
C ASP A 498 -20.29 11.83 -54.11
N ASN A 499 -19.74 12.03 -52.92
CA ASN A 499 -19.97 11.21 -51.72
C ASN A 499 -20.86 11.93 -50.69
N GLY A 500 -21.73 12.83 -51.16
CA GLY A 500 -22.69 13.55 -50.33
C GLY A 500 -22.26 14.96 -49.90
N GLY A 501 -21.00 15.35 -50.12
CA GLY A 501 -20.47 16.69 -49.79
C GLY A 501 -20.29 16.93 -48.28
N ASP A 502 -19.54 17.97 -47.92
CA ASP A 502 -19.13 18.27 -46.54
C ASP A 502 -20.26 18.18 -45.50
N VAL A 503 -19.92 17.68 -44.31
CA VAL A 503 -20.84 17.55 -43.18
C VAL A 503 -20.26 18.18 -41.95
N SER A 504 -21.11 18.80 -41.14
CA SER A 504 -20.73 19.53 -39.95
C SER A 504 -21.69 19.16 -38.81
N VAL A 505 -21.17 18.55 -37.75
CA VAL A 505 -21.96 18.02 -36.63
C VAL A 505 -21.54 18.67 -35.31
N LYS A 506 -22.49 18.99 -34.44
CA LYS A 506 -22.28 19.60 -33.13
C LYS A 506 -22.25 18.60 -31.98
N THR A 507 -22.95 17.48 -32.12
CA THR A 507 -23.05 16.47 -31.05
C THR A 507 -22.67 15.09 -31.56
N TYR A 508 -22.37 14.20 -30.63
CA TYR A 508 -22.08 12.81 -30.94
C TYR A 508 -23.29 12.09 -31.56
N GLU A 509 -24.51 12.44 -31.14
CA GLU A 509 -25.76 11.88 -31.67
C GLU A 509 -25.96 12.29 -33.13
N GLU A 510 -25.62 13.53 -33.50
CA GLU A 510 -25.62 13.98 -34.90
C GLU A 510 -24.57 13.21 -35.72
N LEU A 511 -23.37 12.98 -35.18
CA LEU A 511 -22.36 12.17 -35.85
C LEU A 511 -22.82 10.72 -36.05
N GLU A 512 -23.43 10.12 -35.03
CA GLU A 512 -23.97 8.76 -35.08
C GLU A 512 -25.06 8.64 -36.15
N PHE A 513 -25.96 9.63 -36.21
CA PHE A 513 -26.98 9.70 -37.26
C PHE A 513 -26.35 9.77 -38.66
N GLU A 514 -25.36 10.65 -38.85
CA GLU A 514 -24.65 10.78 -40.13
C GLU A 514 -23.90 9.51 -40.55
N PHE A 515 -23.37 8.75 -39.58
CA PHE A 515 -22.63 7.52 -39.81
C PHE A 515 -23.52 6.30 -40.10
N LEU A 516 -24.67 6.19 -39.44
CA LEU A 516 -25.59 5.06 -39.61
C LEU A 516 -26.56 5.28 -40.79
N GLN A 517 -27.15 6.46 -40.85
CA GLN A 517 -28.23 6.80 -41.77
C GLN A 517 -27.76 7.80 -42.83
N GLY A 518 -27.08 8.87 -42.41
CA GLY A 518 -26.71 9.99 -43.27
C GLY A 518 -27.87 10.94 -43.54
N SER A 519 -27.62 12.25 -43.53
CA SER A 519 -28.62 13.22 -44.03
C SER A 519 -28.96 12.99 -45.50
N LYS A 520 -28.08 12.32 -46.25
CA LYS A 520 -28.33 11.77 -47.59
C LYS A 520 -28.25 10.24 -47.48
N PRO A 521 -29.37 9.52 -47.39
CA PRO A 521 -29.37 8.07 -47.14
C PRO A 521 -28.62 7.23 -48.18
N GLU A 522 -28.48 7.76 -49.40
CA GLU A 522 -27.71 7.14 -50.49
C GLU A 522 -26.19 7.23 -50.26
N PHE A 523 -25.74 8.20 -49.46
CA PHE A 523 -24.33 8.49 -49.16
C PHE A 523 -24.12 8.76 -47.65
N PRO A 524 -24.30 7.75 -46.79
CA PRO A 524 -23.97 7.86 -45.37
C PRO A 524 -22.48 8.15 -45.18
N LEU A 525 -22.11 8.73 -44.03
CA LEU A 525 -20.72 9.10 -43.75
C LEU A 525 -19.79 7.89 -43.86
N HIS A 526 -18.83 7.96 -44.78
CA HIS A 526 -17.89 6.89 -45.03
C HIS A 526 -16.80 6.83 -43.93
N PRO A 527 -16.37 5.64 -43.48
CA PRO A 527 -15.30 5.48 -42.49
C PRO A 527 -14.01 6.22 -42.80
N GLY A 528 -13.61 6.29 -44.07
CA GLY A 528 -12.39 6.99 -44.49
C GLY A 528 -12.45 8.50 -44.24
N ASP A 529 -13.61 9.12 -44.48
CA ASP A 529 -13.80 10.55 -44.28
C ASP A 529 -13.85 10.87 -42.79
N LEU A 530 -14.55 10.04 -42.00
CA LEU A 530 -14.53 10.13 -40.55
C LEU A 530 -13.10 10.02 -40.01
N LYS A 531 -12.34 8.99 -40.40
CA LYS A 531 -10.94 8.83 -39.98
C LYS A 531 -10.09 10.05 -40.30
N ASN A 532 -10.24 10.63 -41.49
CA ASN A 532 -9.50 11.83 -41.88
C ASN A 532 -9.86 13.03 -41.00
N ALA A 533 -11.14 13.22 -40.65
CA ALA A 533 -11.55 14.28 -39.73
C ALA A 533 -11.01 14.07 -38.32
N ILE A 534 -11.03 12.83 -37.79
CA ILE A 534 -10.39 12.50 -36.50
C ILE A 534 -8.89 12.80 -36.56
N VAL A 535 -8.19 12.41 -37.63
CA VAL A 535 -6.76 12.69 -37.82
C VAL A 535 -6.49 14.19 -37.85
N SER A 536 -7.30 14.98 -38.57
CA SER A 536 -7.12 16.45 -38.60
C SER A 536 -7.26 17.03 -37.20
N PHE A 537 -8.34 16.67 -36.50
CA PHE A 537 -8.61 17.19 -35.16
C PHE A 537 -7.54 16.83 -34.14
N VAL A 538 -7.00 15.60 -34.19
CA VAL A 538 -5.94 15.17 -33.26
C VAL A 538 -4.60 15.88 -33.53
N ASN A 539 -4.36 16.33 -34.76
CA ASN A 539 -3.14 17.07 -35.13
C ASN A 539 -3.21 18.56 -34.76
N GLU A 540 -4.41 19.13 -34.72
CA GLU A 540 -4.69 20.51 -34.31
C GLU A 540 -4.62 20.67 -32.79
#